data_AF-A0A423FGN8-F1
#
_entry.id   AF-A0A423FGN8-F1
#
_cell.length_a   1.000
_cell.length_b   1.000
_cell.length_c   1.000
_cell.angle_alpha   90.00
_cell.angle_beta   90.00
_cell.angle_gamma   90.00
#
_symmetry.space_group_name_H-M   'P 1'
#
loop_
_entity.id
_entity.type
_entity.pdbx_description
1 polymer ?
#
loop_
_entity_poly.entity_id
_entity_poly.type
_entity_poly.pdbx_seq_one_letter_code
_entity_poly.pdbx_strand_id
1 'polypeptide(L)'
;MMVLAIFIAQALDLDVSLYHQVTLLLILLLTSKGAASVTGGAFITLAATLGSIDVIPAAGLVLVLGVYRFISEGGALINVIGNGVATLFIARWDGALDREQLKRELG
;
A
#
# COMPACT_ATOMS: atom_id res chain seq x y z
N MET A 1 -3.51 1.67 0.44
CA MET A 1 -4.19 2.13 1.68
C MET A 1 -4.76 3.53 1.52
N MET A 2 -3.96 4.55 1.18
CA MET A 2 -4.46 5.94 0.98
C MET A 2 -5.63 6.03 -0.01
N VAL A 3 -5.55 5.32 -1.14
CA VAL A 3 -6.63 5.28 -2.15
C VAL A 3 -7.95 4.76 -1.57
N LEU A 4 -7.92 3.77 -0.67
CA LEU A 4 -9.14 3.25 -0.02
C LEU A 4 -9.75 4.27 0.94
N ALA A 5 -8.93 4.96 1.72
CA ALA A 5 -9.40 6.00 2.64
C ALA A 5 -10.05 7.16 1.88
N ILE A 6 -9.44 7.62 0.77
CA ILE A 6 -10.01 8.67 -0.09
C ILE A 6 -11.30 8.19 -0.75
N PHE A 7 -11.33 6.94 -1.24
CA PHE A 7 -12.54 6.35 -1.82
C PHE A 7 -13.69 6.33 -0.82
N ILE A 8 -13.45 5.90 0.42
CA ILE A 8 -14.47 5.91 1.48
C ILE A 8 -14.98 7.32 1.74
N ALA A 9 -14.07 8.30 1.84
CA ALA A 9 -14.46 9.68 2.07
C ALA A 9 -15.31 10.24 0.92
N GLN A 10 -14.92 10.00 -0.32
CA GLN A 10 -15.69 10.41 -1.51
C GLN A 10 -17.05 9.70 -1.58
N ALA A 11 -17.12 8.41 -1.23
CA ALA A 11 -18.37 7.66 -1.23
C ALA A 11 -19.35 8.12 -0.13
N LEU A 12 -18.84 8.73 0.94
CA LEU A 12 -19.62 9.31 2.02
C LEU A 12 -19.85 10.82 1.87
N ASP A 13 -19.45 11.40 0.73
CA ASP A 13 -19.54 12.84 0.45
C ASP A 13 -18.82 13.72 1.49
N LEU A 14 -17.68 13.22 2.00
CA LEU A 14 -16.85 13.90 3.00
C LEU A 14 -15.71 14.67 2.33
N ASP A 15 -15.65 15.97 2.60
CA ASP A 15 -14.56 16.83 2.13
C ASP A 15 -13.27 16.56 2.90
N VAL A 16 -12.33 15.88 2.24
CA VAL A 16 -10.98 15.64 2.77
C VAL A 16 -10.04 16.75 2.29
N SER A 17 -9.83 17.75 3.14
CA SER A 17 -8.89 18.82 2.85
C SER A 17 -7.46 18.31 2.64
N LEU A 18 -6.63 19.08 1.94
CA LEU A 18 -5.22 18.74 1.68
C LEU A 18 -4.44 18.44 2.97
N TYR A 19 -4.75 19.16 4.06
CA TYR A 19 -4.16 18.92 5.38
C TYR A 19 -4.44 17.49 5.89
N HIS A 20 -5.66 17.01 5.75
CA HIS A 20 -6.03 15.65 6.14
C HIS A 20 -5.38 14.60 5.24
N GLN A 21 -5.25 14.88 3.93
CA GLN A 21 -4.57 13.97 3.00
C GLN A 21 -3.06 13.83 3.33
N VAL A 22 -2.39 14.93 3.64
CA VAL A 22 -0.98 14.92 4.07
C VAL A 22 -0.82 14.22 5.41
N THR A 23 -1.68 14.54 6.39
CA THR A 23 -1.67 13.89 7.71
C THR A 23 -1.88 12.37 7.58
N LEU A 24 -2.85 11.96 6.76
CA LEU A 24 -3.12 10.56 6.45
C LEU A 24 -1.90 9.90 5.81
N LEU A 25 -1.28 10.54 4.83
CA LEU A 25 -0.07 10.02 4.18
C LEU A 25 1.07 9.84 5.20
N LEU A 26 1.30 10.81 6.09
CA LEU A 26 2.34 10.73 7.11
C LEU A 26 2.10 9.57 8.10
N ILE A 27 0.87 9.41 8.59
CA ILE A 27 0.49 8.30 9.48
C ILE A 27 0.67 6.97 8.75
N LEU A 28 0.23 6.88 7.48
CA LEU A 28 0.39 5.69 6.66
C LEU A 28 1.87 5.35 6.40
N LEU A 29 2.73 6.34 6.18
CA LEU A 29 4.18 6.12 6.02
C LEU A 29 4.82 5.61 7.31
N LEU A 30 4.44 6.18 8.46
CA LEU A 30 4.87 5.72 9.78
C LEU A 30 4.43 4.29 10.07
N THR A 31 3.18 3.96 9.75
CA THR A 31 2.61 2.62 9.98
C THR A 31 3.00 1.58 8.93
N SER A 32 3.44 2.01 7.73
CA SER A 32 3.78 1.12 6.61
C SER A 32 4.85 0.09 6.94
N LYS A 33 5.76 0.36 7.88
CA LYS A 33 6.78 -0.60 8.33
C LYS A 33 6.24 -1.59 9.38
N GLY A 34 5.16 -1.24 10.09
CA GLY A 34 4.55 -2.06 11.14
C GLY A 34 3.55 -3.11 10.63
N ALA A 35 2.97 -2.91 9.44
CA ALA A 35 1.95 -3.80 8.87
C ALA A 35 2.53 -5.04 8.13
N ALA A 36 3.85 -5.14 7.99
CA ALA A 36 4.52 -6.21 7.24
C ALA A 36 4.50 -7.59 7.93
N SER A 37 4.01 -7.68 9.17
CA SER A 37 4.23 -8.83 10.06
C SER A 37 3.11 -9.86 10.11
N VAL A 38 1.90 -9.57 9.63
CA VAL A 38 0.75 -10.51 9.73
C VAL A 38 -0.24 -10.43 8.57
N THR A 39 -0.75 -11.59 8.13
CA THR A 39 -1.81 -11.72 7.12
C THR A 39 -3.08 -10.98 7.58
N GLY A 40 -3.57 -10.03 6.78
CA GLY A 40 -4.71 -9.17 7.14
C GLY A 40 -4.37 -7.91 7.96
N GLY A 41 -3.11 -7.74 8.37
CA GLY A 41 -2.65 -6.58 9.16
C GLY A 41 -2.87 -5.23 8.47
N ALA A 42 -2.85 -5.19 7.15
CA ALA A 42 -3.10 -3.96 6.39
C ALA A 42 -4.55 -3.44 6.53
N PHE A 43 -5.55 -4.32 6.77
CA PHE A 43 -6.94 -3.89 6.97
C PHE A 43 -7.11 -3.28 8.37
N ILE A 44 -6.50 -3.92 9.37
CA ILE A 44 -6.46 -3.43 10.74
C ILE A 44 -5.72 -2.08 10.78
N THR A 45 -4.62 -1.96 10.04
CA THR A 45 -3.86 -0.70 9.93
C THR A 45 -4.71 0.40 9.28
N LEU A 46 -5.48 0.07 8.23
CA LEU A 46 -6.44 1.01 7.64
C LEU A 46 -7.47 1.46 8.69
N ALA A 47 -8.09 0.51 9.40
CA ALA A 47 -9.08 0.82 10.44
C ALA A 47 -8.50 1.71 11.57
N ALA A 48 -7.29 1.39 12.04
CA ALA A 48 -6.57 2.17 13.04
C ALA A 48 -6.23 3.58 12.51
N THR A 49 -5.83 3.69 11.25
CA THR A 49 -5.50 4.97 10.62
C THR A 49 -6.74 5.85 10.46
N LEU A 50 -7.87 5.29 10.00
CA LEU A 50 -9.13 6.03 9.92
C LEU A 50 -9.60 6.46 11.31
N GLY A 51 -9.49 5.60 12.32
CA GLY A 51 -9.78 5.96 13.71
C GLY A 51 -8.83 7.01 14.31
N SER A 52 -7.67 7.25 13.70
CA SER A 52 -6.72 8.30 14.12
C SER A 52 -7.05 9.66 13.51
N ILE A 53 -7.98 9.72 12.54
CA ILE A 53 -8.34 10.93 11.81
C ILE A 53 -9.85 11.04 11.87
N ASP A 54 -10.37 11.88 12.77
CA ASP A 54 -11.81 12.02 13.09
C ASP A 54 -12.72 12.45 11.91
N VAL A 55 -12.17 12.56 10.69
CA VAL A 55 -12.90 12.94 9.48
C VAL A 55 -13.62 11.75 8.85
N ILE A 56 -13.02 10.55 8.86
CA ILE A 56 -13.57 9.40 8.12
C ILE A 56 -14.11 8.37 9.12
N PRO A 57 -15.43 8.13 9.16
CA PRO A 57 -16.02 7.20 10.11
C PRO A 57 -15.60 5.76 9.82
N ALA A 58 -15.29 4.99 10.87
CA ALA A 58 -14.92 3.58 10.75
C ALA A 58 -16.00 2.71 10.08
N ALA A 59 -17.27 3.12 10.16
CA ALA A 59 -18.38 2.47 9.46
C ALA A 59 -18.18 2.42 7.93
N GLY A 60 -17.44 3.37 7.35
CA GLY A 60 -17.11 3.41 5.92
C GLY A 60 -16.24 2.24 5.45
N LEU A 61 -15.56 1.52 6.36
CA LEU A 61 -14.79 0.31 6.02
C LEU A 61 -15.64 -0.79 5.39
N VAL A 62 -16.94 -0.83 5.69
CA VAL A 62 -17.88 -1.80 5.11
C VAL A 62 -17.95 -1.66 3.58
N LEU A 63 -17.80 -0.45 3.05
CA LEU A 63 -17.86 -0.17 1.61
C LEU A 63 -16.74 -0.87 0.83
N VAL A 64 -15.59 -1.10 1.47
CA VAL A 64 -14.40 -1.65 0.81
C VAL A 64 -14.11 -3.09 1.23
N LEU A 65 -14.82 -3.64 2.22
CA LEU A 65 -14.54 -4.95 2.80
C LEU A 65 -14.53 -6.07 1.74
N GLY A 66 -15.47 -6.04 0.80
CA GLY A 66 -15.57 -7.06 -0.26
C GLY A 66 -14.43 -7.01 -1.28
N VAL A 67 -13.97 -5.81 -1.63
CA VAL A 67 -12.89 -5.61 -2.62
C VAL A 67 -11.50 -5.57 -1.98
N TYR A 68 -11.44 -5.41 -0.67
CA TYR A 68 -10.19 -5.24 0.08
C TYR A 68 -9.20 -6.37 -0.19
N ARG A 69 -9.68 -7.61 -0.23
CA ARG A 69 -8.83 -8.78 -0.47
C ARG A 69 -8.09 -8.67 -1.81
N PHE A 70 -8.79 -8.32 -2.89
CA PHE A 70 -8.18 -8.14 -4.21
C PHE A 70 -7.16 -7.00 -4.22
N ILE A 71 -7.47 -5.89 -3.57
CA ILE A 71 -6.57 -4.73 -3.49
C ILE A 71 -5.32 -5.06 -2.68
N SER A 72 -5.46 -5.86 -1.62
CA SER A 72 -4.35 -6.34 -0.81
C SER A 72 -3.46 -7.31 -1.60
N GLU A 73 -4.06 -8.26 -2.31
CA GLU A 73 -3.33 -9.23 -3.15
C GLU A 73 -2.60 -8.53 -4.32
N GLY A 74 -3.27 -7.61 -5.01
CA GLY A 74 -2.66 -6.79 -6.06
C GLY A 74 -1.49 -5.95 -5.55
N GLY A 75 -1.62 -5.37 -4.35
CA GLY A 75 -0.53 -4.66 -3.69
C GLY A 75 0.68 -5.56 -3.40
N ALA A 76 0.45 -6.80 -2.98
CA ALA A 76 1.53 -7.77 -2.76
C ALA A 76 2.25 -8.12 -4.07
N LEU A 77 1.51 -8.36 -5.16
CA LEU A 77 2.10 -8.63 -6.48
C LEU A 77 2.98 -7.48 -6.97
N ILE A 78 2.48 -6.24 -6.89
CA ILE A 78 3.25 -5.05 -7.30
C ILE A 78 4.50 -4.90 -6.44
N ASN A 79 4.43 -5.19 -5.14
CA ASN A 79 5.58 -5.13 -4.25
C ASN A 79 6.64 -6.20 -4.61
N VAL A 80 6.21 -7.44 -4.90
CA VAL A 80 7.12 -8.50 -5.36
C VAL A 80 7.82 -8.11 -6.66
N ILE A 81 7.06 -7.61 -7.64
CA ILE A 81 7.63 -7.13 -8.91
C ILE A 81 8.61 -5.97 -8.66
N GLY A 82 8.22 -4.98 -7.85
CA GLY A 82 9.04 -3.83 -7.52
C GLY A 82 10.37 -4.21 -6.86
N ASN A 83 10.35 -5.13 -5.89
CA ASN A 83 11.57 -5.63 -5.25
C ASN A 83 12.44 -6.44 -6.21
N GLY A 84 11.84 -7.24 -7.09
CA GLY A 84 12.56 -7.96 -8.14
C GLY A 84 13.28 -7.02 -9.11
N VAL A 85 12.58 -5.99 -9.60
CA VAL A 85 13.16 -4.95 -10.46
C VAL A 85 14.23 -4.14 -9.73
N ALA A 86 14.00 -3.78 -8.47
CA ALA A 86 14.99 -3.06 -7.66
C ALA A 86 16.26 -3.91 -7.45
N THR A 87 16.12 -5.21 -7.20
CA THR A 87 17.26 -6.13 -7.06
C THR A 87 18.08 -6.20 -8.35
N LEU A 88 17.42 -6.32 -9.51
CA LEU A 88 18.08 -6.30 -10.82
C LEU A 88 18.79 -4.96 -11.08
N PHE A 89 18.15 -3.85 -10.72
CA PHE A 89 18.71 -2.52 -10.87
C PHE A 89 19.98 -2.33 -10.01
N ILE A 90 19.92 -2.71 -8.72
CA ILE A 90 21.07 -2.62 -7.81
C ILE A 90 22.19 -3.56 -8.26
N ALA A 91 21.88 -4.82 -8.62
CA ALA A 91 22.89 -5.75 -9.13
C ALA A 91 23.58 -5.22 -10.39
N ARG A 92 22.83 -4.52 -11.27
CA ARG A 92 23.39 -3.86 -12.45
C ARG A 92 24.32 -2.71 -12.07
N TRP A 93 23.92 -1.90 -11.10
CA TRP A 93 24.67 -0.73 -10.64
C TRP A 93 25.99 -1.14 -9.98
N ASP A 94 25.98 -2.20 -9.18
CA ASP A 94 27.16 -2.75 -8.49
C ASP A 94 28.04 -3.61 -9.41
N GLY A 95 27.66 -3.79 -10.67
CA GLY A 95 28.39 -4.64 -11.63
C GLY A 95 28.31 -6.15 -11.34
N ALA A 96 27.51 -6.56 -10.35
CA ALA A 96 27.30 -7.95 -9.94
C ALA A 96 26.26 -8.70 -10.80
N LEU A 97 25.63 -8.03 -11.76
CA LEU A 97 24.63 -8.63 -12.64
C LEU A 97 25.27 -9.47 -13.74
N ASP A 98 25.15 -10.79 -13.64
CA ASP A 98 25.46 -11.72 -14.73
C ASP A 98 24.40 -11.57 -15.84
N ARG A 99 24.81 -10.93 -16.94
CA ARG A 99 23.93 -10.66 -18.08
C ARG A 99 23.68 -11.89 -18.96
N GLU A 100 24.61 -12.84 -18.98
CA GLU A 100 24.46 -14.08 -19.74
C GLU A 100 23.43 -14.97 -19.05
N GLN A 101 23.53 -15.11 -17.72
CA GLN A 101 22.53 -15.81 -16.93
C GLN A 101 21.16 -15.11 -17.01
N LEU A 102 21.12 -13.77 -16.92
CA LEU A 102 19.86 -13.02 -17.02
C LEU A 102 19.14 -13.25 -18.36
N LYS A 103 19.85 -13.18 -19.49
CA LYS A 103 19.28 -13.48 -20.82
C LYS A 103 18.79 -14.93 -20.91
N ARG A 104 19.49 -15.87 -20.29
CA ARG A 104 19.12 -17.28 -20.32
C ARG A 104 17.80 -17.57 -19.61
N GLU A 105 17.56 -16.89 -18.48
CA GLU A 105 16.40 -17.11 -17.61
C GLU A 105 15.19 -16.23 -17.99
N LEU A 106 15.42 -15.02 -18.52
CA LEU A 106 14.36 -14.03 -18.80
C LEU A 106 14.21 -13.65 -20.29
N GLY A 107 15.10 -14.10 -21.19
CA GLY A 107 15.09 -13.80 -22.63
C GLY A 107 16.20 -12.88 -23.09
#